data_AF-X1R7I7-F1
#
_entry.id   AF-X1R7I7-F1
#
_cell.length_a   1.000
_cell.length_b   1.000
_cell.length_c   1.000
_cell.angle_alpha   90.00
_cell.angle_beta   90.00
_cell.angle_gamma   90.00
#
_symmetry.space_group_name_H-M   'P 1'
#
loop_
_entity.id
_entity.type
_entity.pdbx_description
1 polymer ?
#
loop_
_entity_poly.entity_id
_entity_poly.type
_entity_poly.pdbx_seq_one_letter_code
_entity_poly.pdbx_strand_id
1 'polypeptide(L)'
;IISYLYGRRREEFFHGISNKKANYLTKKLYDRFVQEYGSCICKDVQKKIFGRSFNFWDEKEKEIFEKSGGHIDKCPAVVAKTAQWTFKIIEEEINKSKDKRKGYEGK
;
A
#
# COMPACT_ATOMS: atom_id res chain seq x y z
N ILE A 1 2.42 2.42 7.80
CA ILE A 1 1.64 1.55 8.72
C ILE A 1 2.24 0.14 8.82
N ILE A 2 2.37 -0.65 7.75
CA ILE A 2 2.96 -2.01 7.83
C ILE A 2 4.34 -2.03 8.51
N SER A 3 5.21 -1.08 8.16
CA SER A 3 6.53 -0.91 8.79
C SER A 3 6.47 -0.54 10.27
N TYR A 4 5.42 0.13 10.73
CA TYR A 4 5.26 0.47 12.14
C TYR A 4 4.97 -0.79 12.97
N LEU A 5 4.18 -1.72 12.43
CA LEU A 5 3.80 -2.95 13.13
C LEU A 5 4.83 -4.09 13.00
N TYR A 6 5.48 -4.19 11.83
CA TYR A 6 6.33 -5.33 11.47
C TYR A 6 7.71 -4.93 10.92
N GLY A 7 8.08 -3.66 11.05
CA GLY A 7 9.40 -3.17 10.64
C GLY A 7 10.50 -3.65 11.59
N ARG A 8 11.74 -3.29 11.22
CA ARG A 8 12.90 -3.56 12.06
C ARG A 8 12.82 -2.72 13.32
N ARG A 9 13.07 -3.34 14.47
CA ARG A 9 13.31 -2.63 15.73
C ARG A 9 14.66 -1.93 15.69
N ARG A 10 14.82 -0.88 16.51
CA ARG A 10 16.07 -0.10 16.59
C ARG A 10 17.27 -1.00 16.92
N GLU A 11 17.12 -1.93 17.85
CA GLU A 11 18.16 -2.90 18.21
C GLU A 11 18.50 -3.85 17.05
N GLU A 12 17.49 -4.31 16.30
CA GLU A 12 17.69 -5.16 15.12
C GLU A 12 18.51 -4.42 14.05
N PHE A 13 18.32 -3.11 13.93
CA PHE A 13 19.11 -2.28 13.02
C PHE A 13 20.58 -2.20 13.45
N PHE A 14 20.86 -1.88 14.72
CA PHE A 14 22.24 -1.71 15.22
C PHE A 14 23.04 -3.02 15.23
N HIS A 15 22.38 -4.15 15.47
CA HIS A 15 23.03 -5.47 15.48
C HIS A 15 22.98 -6.18 14.13
N GLY A 16 22.53 -5.52 13.06
CA GLY A 16 22.47 -6.12 11.73
C GLY A 16 21.50 -7.31 11.61
N ILE A 17 20.56 -7.45 12.55
CA ILE A 17 19.58 -8.54 12.55
C ILE A 17 18.61 -8.32 11.39
N SER A 18 18.54 -9.30 10.50
CA SER A 18 17.65 -9.23 9.34
C SER A 18 16.20 -9.50 9.77
N ASN A 19 15.38 -8.46 9.79
CA ASN A 19 13.92 -8.59 9.84
C ASN A 19 13.32 -8.02 8.55
N LYS A 20 12.82 -8.93 7.70
CA LYS A 20 12.24 -8.65 6.39
C LYS A 20 10.71 -8.77 6.36
N LYS A 21 10.06 -8.93 7.52
CA LYS A 21 8.62 -9.20 7.58
C LYS A 21 7.79 -8.10 6.89
N ALA A 22 8.07 -6.83 7.21
CA ALA A 22 7.44 -5.70 6.53
C ALA A 22 7.65 -5.71 5.01
N ASN A 23 8.82 -6.13 4.51
CA ASN A 23 9.09 -6.20 3.07
C ASN A 23 8.19 -7.22 2.39
N TYR A 24 8.05 -8.42 2.95
CA TYR A 24 7.20 -9.46 2.37
C TYR A 24 5.72 -9.07 2.37
N LEU A 25 5.23 -8.44 3.44
CA LEU A 25 3.85 -7.93 3.51
C LEU A 25 3.62 -6.79 2.52
N THR A 26 4.58 -5.87 2.41
CA THR A 26 4.51 -4.75 1.46
C THR A 26 4.56 -5.25 0.01
N LYS A 27 5.32 -6.32 -0.29
CA LYS A 27 5.34 -6.93 -1.62
C LYS A 27 3.97 -7.44 -2.05
N LYS A 28 3.20 -8.04 -1.14
CA LYS A 28 1.81 -8.46 -1.42
C LYS A 28 0.91 -7.28 -1.76
N LEU A 29 1.03 -6.18 -1.02
CA LEU A 29 0.29 -4.96 -1.30
C LEU A 29 0.68 -4.38 -2.66
N TYR A 30 1.98 -4.31 -2.94
CA TYR A 30 2.54 -3.83 -4.20
C TYR A 30 2.04 -4.66 -5.39
N ASP A 31 2.08 -5.99 -5.29
CA ASP A 31 1.64 -6.88 -6.37
C ASP A 31 0.16 -6.69 -6.66
N ARG A 32 -0.67 -6.58 -5.62
CA ARG A 32 -2.09 -6.26 -5.79
C ARG A 32 -2.31 -4.89 -6.42
N PHE A 33 -1.53 -3.88 -6.02
CA PHE A 33 -1.59 -2.54 -6.58
C PHE A 33 -1.21 -2.53 -8.06
N VAL A 34 -0.12 -3.20 -8.45
CA VAL A 34 0.33 -3.30 -9.84
C VAL A 34 -0.65 -4.12 -10.67
N GLN A 35 -1.21 -5.21 -10.14
CA GLN A 35 -2.25 -5.96 -10.83
C GLN A 35 -3.47 -5.08 -11.13
N GLU A 36 -3.89 -4.26 -10.16
CA GLU A 36 -5.04 -3.37 -10.33
C GLU A 36 -4.73 -2.18 -11.25
N TYR A 37 -3.59 -1.51 -11.06
CA TYR A 37 -3.32 -0.20 -11.66
C TYR A 37 -2.21 -0.19 -12.71
N GLY A 38 -1.54 -1.32 -12.94
CA GLY A 38 -0.46 -1.52 -13.91
C GLY A 38 0.93 -1.09 -13.41
N SER A 39 1.01 -0.13 -12.49
CA SER A 39 2.27 0.42 -11.96
C SER A 39 2.00 1.12 -10.63
N CYS A 40 3.03 1.31 -9.79
CA CYS A 40 2.94 2.11 -8.56
C CYS A 40 3.20 3.61 -8.78
N ILE A 41 3.50 4.02 -10.02
CA ILE A 41 3.83 5.40 -10.37
C ILE A 41 2.54 6.16 -10.65
N CYS A 42 2.30 7.27 -9.95
CA CYS A 42 1.09 8.08 -10.09
C CYS A 42 0.79 8.47 -11.55
N LYS A 43 1.81 8.76 -12.36
CA LYS A 43 1.66 9.06 -13.79
C LYS A 43 0.97 7.93 -14.57
N ASP A 44 1.32 6.68 -14.29
CA ASP A 44 0.75 5.52 -14.98
C ASP A 44 -0.64 5.19 -14.43
N VAL A 45 -0.83 5.33 -13.11
CA VAL A 45 -2.15 5.21 -12.47
C VAL A 45 -3.13 6.23 -13.06
N GLN A 46 -2.69 7.48 -13.25
CA GLN A 46 -3.48 8.51 -13.91
C GLN A 46 -3.84 8.11 -15.34
N LYS A 47 -2.87 7.63 -16.14
CA LYS A 47 -3.16 7.15 -17.50
C LYS A 47 -4.21 6.04 -17.51
N LYS A 48 -4.18 5.12 -16.56
CA LYS A 48 -5.18 4.05 -16.46
C LYS A 48 -6.58 4.58 -16.13
N ILE A 49 -6.68 5.56 -15.23
CA ILE A 49 -7.97 6.04 -14.70
C ILE A 49 -8.58 7.13 -15.58
N PHE A 50 -7.77 8.05 -16.10
CA PHE A 50 -8.20 9.22 -16.87
C PHE A 50 -7.93 9.09 -18.37
N GLY A 51 -7.22 8.05 -18.82
CA GLY A 51 -6.73 7.93 -20.20
C GLY A 51 -5.51 8.79 -20.51
N ARG A 52 -5.08 9.64 -19.57
CA ARG A 52 -3.90 10.53 -19.68
C ARG A 52 -3.27 10.79 -18.30
N SER A 53 -2.06 11.32 -18.31
CA SER A 53 -1.46 11.96 -17.12
C SER A 53 -1.54 13.48 -17.23
N PHE A 54 -1.40 14.16 -16.10
CA PHE A 54 -1.44 15.62 -16.02
C PHE A 54 -0.08 16.18 -15.62
N ASN A 55 0.25 17.36 -16.13
CA ASN A 55 1.44 18.10 -15.71
C ASN A 55 1.08 19.11 -14.61
N PHE A 56 1.40 18.81 -13.35
CA PHE A 56 1.08 19.71 -12.25
C PHE A 56 1.92 20.99 -12.15
N TRP A 57 2.91 21.17 -13.04
CA TRP A 57 3.60 22.45 -13.21
C TRP A 57 2.84 23.44 -14.11
N ASP A 58 1.80 22.98 -14.81
CA ASP A 58 0.89 23.82 -15.58
C ASP A 58 -0.43 23.96 -14.81
N GLU A 59 -0.78 25.20 -14.45
CA GLU A 59 -1.98 25.47 -13.65
C GLU A 59 -3.27 25.08 -14.40
N LYS A 60 -3.29 25.15 -15.74
CA LYS A 60 -4.44 24.71 -16.54
C LYS A 60 -4.61 23.19 -16.48
N GLU A 61 -3.50 22.45 -16.55
CA GLU A 61 -3.51 20.99 -16.42
C GLU A 61 -3.98 20.54 -15.04
N LYS A 62 -3.58 21.27 -13.99
CA LYS A 62 -4.06 21.06 -12.63
C LYS A 62 -5.56 21.33 -12.50
N GLU A 63 -6.06 22.42 -13.09
CA GLU A 63 -7.50 22.70 -13.11
C GLU A 63 -8.30 21.60 -13.83
N ILE A 64 -7.80 21.11 -14.97
CA ILE A 64 -8.42 20.00 -15.70
C ILE A 64 -8.41 18.73 -14.84
N PHE A 65 -7.33 18.44 -14.13
CA PHE A 65 -7.26 17.29 -13.21
C PHE A 65 -8.32 17.38 -12.11
N GLU A 66 -8.48 18.55 -11.47
CA GLU A 66 -9.51 18.75 -10.45
C GLU A 66 -10.92 18.56 -11.02
N LYS A 67 -11.21 19.21 -12.16
CA LYS A 67 -12.50 19.09 -12.87
C LYS A 67 -12.79 17.67 -13.33
N SER A 68 -11.75 16.87 -13.59
CA SER A 68 -11.88 15.45 -13.96
C SER A 68 -12.12 14.52 -12.77
N GLY A 69 -12.27 15.07 -11.56
CA GLY A 69 -12.50 14.31 -10.33
C GLY A 69 -11.22 13.83 -9.66
N GLY A 70 -10.07 14.42 -9.99
CA GLY A 70 -8.75 14.13 -9.45
C GLY A 70 -8.75 13.87 -7.94
N HIS A 71 -9.17 14.87 -7.18
CA HIS A 71 -9.29 14.79 -5.72
C HIS A 71 -10.72 14.55 -5.21
N ILE A 72 -11.68 14.24 -6.08
CA ILE A 72 -13.08 14.00 -5.67
C ILE A 72 -13.34 12.50 -5.55
N ASP A 73 -13.16 11.74 -6.63
CA ASP A 73 -13.55 10.33 -6.69
C ASP A 73 -12.43 9.43 -7.24
N LYS A 74 -11.54 9.93 -8.09
CA LYS A 74 -10.54 9.10 -8.77
C LYS A 74 -9.37 8.71 -7.87
N CYS A 75 -8.50 9.65 -7.49
CA CYS A 75 -7.38 9.35 -6.59
C CYS A 75 -7.88 8.91 -5.19
N PRO A 76 -8.95 9.49 -4.61
CA PRO A 76 -9.51 9.00 -3.36
C PRO A 76 -9.95 7.52 -3.42
N ALA A 77 -10.55 7.05 -4.52
CA ALA A 77 -10.91 5.64 -4.66
C ALA A 77 -9.67 4.72 -4.67
N VAL A 78 -8.58 5.14 -5.33
CA VAL A 78 -7.30 4.42 -5.32
C VAL A 78 -6.76 4.29 -3.89
N VAL A 79 -6.78 5.39 -3.13
CA VAL A 79 -6.33 5.42 -1.73
C VAL A 79 -7.22 4.52 -0.87
N ALA A 80 -8.55 4.63 -0.99
CA ALA A 80 -9.50 3.82 -0.23
C ALA A 80 -9.30 2.32 -0.48
N LYS A 81 -9.14 1.90 -1.74
CA LYS A 81 -8.88 0.50 -2.11
C LYS A 81 -7.55 0.00 -1.52
N THR A 82 -6.51 0.82 -1.61
CA THR A 82 -5.18 0.50 -1.07
C THR A 82 -5.20 0.38 0.46
N ALA A 83 -5.95 1.26 1.15
CA ALA A 83 -6.15 1.19 2.59
C ALA A 83 -6.87 -0.11 2.99
N GLN A 84 -7.93 -0.48 2.27
CA GLN A 84 -8.66 -1.73 2.50
C GLN A 84 -7.74 -2.95 2.35
N TRP A 85 -6.91 -2.99 1.30
CA TRP A 85 -5.97 -4.09 1.11
C TRP A 85 -4.91 -4.14 2.21
N THR A 86 -4.40 -2.98 2.61
CA THR A 86 -3.42 -2.87 3.70
C THR A 86 -4.01 -3.42 5.00
N PHE A 87 -5.25 -3.06 5.33
CA PHE A 87 -5.96 -3.58 6.50
C PHE A 87 -6.07 -5.10 6.45
N LYS A 88 -6.56 -5.67 5.34
CA LYS A 88 -6.69 -7.13 5.17
C LYS A 88 -5.37 -7.87 5.35
N ILE A 89 -4.27 -7.34 4.79
CA ILE A 89 -2.94 -7.94 4.93
C ILE A 89 -2.49 -7.95 6.40
N ILE A 90 -2.74 -6.87 7.14
CA ILE A 90 -2.40 -6.78 8.57
C ILE A 90 -3.28 -7.72 9.39
N GLU A 91 -4.59 -7.75 9.14
CA GLU A 91 -5.54 -8.63 9.82
C GLU A 91 -5.18 -10.11 9.65
N GLU A 92 -4.88 -10.54 8.41
CA GLU A 92 -4.40 -11.90 8.12
C GLU A 92 -3.14 -12.25 8.93
N GLU A 93 -2.20 -11.30 9.06
CA GLU A 93 -0.96 -11.52 9.78
C GLU A 93 -1.16 -11.58 11.30
N ILE A 94 -2.07 -10.76 11.84
CA ILE A 94 -2.50 -10.82 13.24
C ILE A 94 -3.13 -12.19 13.53
N ASN A 95 -4.04 -12.67 12.67
CA ASN A 95 -4.74 -13.94 12.87
C ASN A 95 -3.78 -15.14 12.81
N LYS A 96 -2.86 -15.18 11.84
CA LYS A 96 -1.78 -16.20 11.79
C LYS A 96 -0.96 -16.26 13.08
N SER A 97 -0.72 -15.11 13.70
CA SER A 97 0.04 -15.02 14.95
C SER A 97 -0.75 -15.50 16.17
N LYS A 98 -2.10 -15.49 16.11
CA LYS A 98 -2.97 -16.04 17.16
C LYS A 98 -3.06 -17.57 17.05
N ASP A 99 -3.23 -18.09 15.84
CA ASP A 99 -3.36 -19.53 15.61
C ASP A 99 -2.09 -20.29 16.01
N LYS A 100 -0.91 -19.72 15.72
CA LYS A 100 0.37 -20.26 16.19
C LYS A 100 0.46 -20.37 17.72
N ARG A 101 -0.12 -19.43 18.46
CA ARG A 101 -0.10 -19.44 19.93
C ARG A 101 -1.03 -20.51 20.50
N LYS A 102 -2.25 -20.63 19.96
CA LYS A 102 -3.20 -21.69 20.36
C LYS A 102 -2.66 -23.10 20.14
N GLY A 103 -1.91 -23.33 19.05
CA GLY A 103 -1.27 -24.62 18.80
C GLY A 103 -0.10 -24.98 19.72
N TYR A 104 0.46 -24.00 20.44
CA TYR A 104 1.48 -24.21 21.47
C TYR A 104 0.89 -24.43 22.87
N GLU A 105 -0.20 -23.73 23.20
CA GLU A 105 -0.90 -23.87 24.50
C GLU A 105 -1.75 -25.15 24.60
N GLY A 106 -2.05 -25.79 23.47
CA GLY A 106 -2.74 -27.10 23.40
C GLY A 106 -1.80 -28.32 23.40
N LYS A 107 -0.53 -28.16 23.76
CA LYS A 107 0.45 -29.24 23.93
C LYS A 107 0.93 -29.34 25.36
#